data_AF-A0A562TCW0-F1
#
_entry.id   AF-A0A562TCW0-F1
#
_cell.length_a   1.000
_cell.length_b   1.000
_cell.length_c   1.000
_cell.angle_alpha   90.00
_cell.angle_beta   90.00
_cell.angle_gamma   90.00
#
_symmetry.space_group_name_H-M   'P 1'
#
loop_
_entity.id
_entity.type
_entity.pdbx_description
1 polymer ?
#
loop_
_entity_poly.entity_id
_entity_poly.type
_entity_poly.pdbx_seq_one_letter_code
_entity_poly.pdbx_strand_id
1 'polypeptide(L)'
;MPSFLDQPLLGNPVRNYLILVMVLLLVFSVKRYLSRGIAAIGFRLLKRWSPQIERKELAQLLIRPLEYFLLLLAFMLTIDHFRFPPELDVTIYNQLTLKRLTGILLEIAFCICVIWILLRFIDFIALILEKQAHLTPDMTDNQFVVFFRDFFKAIIFIMGAVVLIRVLFGPDLVNKLVTGLGIGAAALALAAKESIENLIGSFIIFFDKPFRVGDFVKVDAYQGTVEKIGLRSTRIRTLEKTFVTVPNKKMVDSILDNLSLRTQQRVAMHLELSTETPAGSLLKVLQGIQQLLGNNSNVLPGFTVNLHDFHKDTYLVQIIYNTYIIEGNQYAALRETINLGIIRLLEAEGVKLAKVTVG
;
A
#
# COMPACT_ATOMS: atom_id res chain seq x y z
N MET A 1 -40.79 29.99 -52.76
CA MET A 1 -40.89 28.52 -52.79
C MET A 1 -40.14 27.99 -51.58
N PRO A 2 -40.74 27.14 -50.72
CA PRO A 2 -39.98 26.51 -49.64
C PRO A 2 -38.80 25.77 -50.28
N SER A 3 -37.60 25.99 -49.75
CA SER A 3 -36.42 25.30 -50.27
C SER A 3 -36.64 23.79 -50.15
N PHE A 4 -36.19 22.99 -51.11
CA PHE A 4 -36.29 21.52 -51.05
C PHE A 4 -35.78 20.95 -49.70
N LEU A 5 -34.85 21.67 -49.07
CA LEU A 5 -34.26 21.33 -47.77
C LEU A 5 -35.21 21.49 -46.58
N ASP A 6 -36.26 22.30 -46.69
CA ASP A 6 -37.24 22.56 -45.62
C ASP A 6 -38.52 21.74 -45.78
N GLN A 7 -38.62 20.90 -46.81
CA GLN A 7 -39.77 19.99 -46.97
C GLN A 7 -39.78 18.95 -45.84
N PRO A 8 -40.93 18.74 -45.16
CA PRO A 8 -41.03 17.75 -44.10
C PRO A 8 -41.09 16.34 -44.70
N LEU A 9 -40.16 15.48 -44.30
CA LEU A 9 -40.15 14.04 -44.53
C LEU A 9 -40.24 13.36 -43.16
N LEU A 10 -41.26 12.53 -42.93
CA LEU A 10 -41.48 11.84 -41.63
C LEU A 10 -41.37 12.81 -40.42
N GLY A 11 -42.01 13.97 -40.51
CA GLY A 11 -42.03 14.97 -39.43
C GLY A 11 -40.74 15.76 -39.21
N ASN A 12 -39.71 15.62 -40.06
CA ASN A 12 -38.45 16.37 -39.97
C ASN A 12 -38.06 16.98 -41.33
N PRO A 13 -37.41 18.15 -41.37
CA PRO A 13 -36.92 18.72 -42.63
C PRO A 13 -35.83 17.84 -43.25
N VAL A 14 -35.80 17.73 -44.58
CA VAL A 14 -34.77 16.99 -45.35
C VAL A 14 -33.34 17.40 -44.94
N ARG A 15 -33.13 18.67 -44.56
CA ARG A 15 -31.87 19.18 -44.00
C ARG A 15 -31.35 18.33 -42.82
N ASN A 16 -32.20 17.86 -41.92
CA ASN A 16 -31.77 17.09 -40.75
C ASN A 16 -31.18 15.74 -41.16
N TYR A 17 -31.81 15.05 -42.12
CA TYR A 17 -31.29 13.79 -42.68
C TYR A 17 -29.94 13.99 -43.37
N LEU A 18 -29.77 15.10 -44.10
CA LEU A 18 -28.48 15.45 -44.69
C LEU A 18 -27.41 15.73 -43.63
N ILE A 19 -27.75 16.42 -42.54
CA ILE A 19 -26.84 16.65 -41.41
C ILE A 19 -26.45 15.31 -40.76
N LEU A 20 -27.38 14.39 -40.53
CA LEU A 20 -27.10 13.06 -39.99
C LEU A 20 -26.11 12.28 -40.84
N VAL A 21 -26.36 12.19 -42.15
CA VAL A 21 -25.47 11.49 -43.08
C VAL A 21 -24.11 12.19 -43.14
N MET A 22 -24.08 13.52 -43.17
CA MET A 22 -22.82 14.29 -43.18
C MET A 22 -22.00 14.03 -41.91
N VAL A 23 -22.61 14.11 -40.72
CA VAL A 23 -21.92 13.91 -39.44
C VAL A 23 -21.42 12.47 -39.32
N LEU A 24 -22.23 11.48 -39.69
CA LEU A 24 -21.82 10.07 -39.67
C LEU A 24 -20.69 9.79 -40.65
N LEU A 25 -20.73 10.35 -41.86
CA LEU A 25 -19.64 10.21 -42.84
C LEU A 25 -18.36 10.89 -42.34
N LEU A 26 -18.47 12.11 -41.80
CA LEU A 26 -17.34 12.84 -41.22
C LEU A 26 -16.70 12.03 -40.09
N VAL A 27 -17.50 11.54 -39.14
CA VAL A 27 -17.02 10.73 -38.02
C VAL A 27 -16.47 9.40 -38.52
N PHE A 28 -17.09 8.76 -39.51
CA PHE A 28 -16.58 7.53 -40.11
C PHE A 28 -15.21 7.73 -40.77
N SER A 29 -14.98 8.85 -41.45
CA SER A 29 -13.70 9.20 -42.06
C SER A 29 -12.63 9.55 -41.02
N VAL A 30 -13.01 10.24 -39.94
CA VAL A 30 -12.05 10.77 -38.95
C VAL A 30 -11.84 9.85 -37.75
N LYS A 31 -12.75 8.91 -37.45
CA LYS A 31 -12.68 8.03 -36.26
C LYS A 31 -11.35 7.28 -36.16
N ARG A 32 -10.81 6.81 -37.28
CA ARG A 32 -9.53 6.08 -37.29
C ARG A 32 -8.36 6.98 -36.88
N TYR A 33 -8.39 8.24 -37.29
CA TYR A 33 -7.37 9.23 -36.92
C TYR A 33 -7.51 9.65 -35.46
N LEU A 34 -8.73 9.93 -35.00
CA LEU A 34 -9.03 10.27 -33.60
C LEU A 34 -8.63 9.13 -32.66
N SER A 35 -9.07 7.91 -32.94
CA SER A 35 -8.76 6.74 -32.12
C SER A 35 -7.26 6.45 -32.06
N ARG A 36 -6.54 6.62 -33.19
CA ARG A 36 -5.07 6.53 -33.21
C ARG A 36 -4.40 7.66 -32.44
N GLY A 37 -4.95 8.87 -32.48
CA GLY A 37 -4.47 10.03 -31.73
C GLY A 37 -4.55 9.78 -30.22
N ILE A 38 -5.73 9.36 -29.74
CA ILE A 38 -5.98 9.02 -28.33
C ILE A 38 -5.06 7.88 -27.88
N ALA A 39 -4.96 6.81 -28.68
CA ALA A 39 -4.03 5.72 -28.42
C ALA A 39 -2.56 6.20 -28.39
N ALA A 40 -2.15 7.10 -29.29
CA ALA A 40 -0.79 7.64 -29.32
C ALA A 40 -0.47 8.58 -28.15
N ILE A 41 -1.46 9.32 -27.63
CA ILE A 41 -1.33 10.14 -26.42
C ILE A 41 -1.15 9.20 -25.21
N GLY A 42 -2.02 8.19 -25.09
CA GLY A 42 -1.89 7.16 -24.05
C GLY A 42 -0.52 6.49 -24.08
N PHE A 43 -0.06 6.08 -25.26
CA PHE A 43 1.28 5.51 -25.44
C PHE A 43 2.41 6.46 -25.02
N ARG A 44 2.32 7.76 -25.36
CA ARG A 44 3.36 8.74 -24.98
C ARG A 44 3.46 8.92 -23.47
N LEU A 45 2.32 9.03 -22.80
CA LEU A 45 2.27 9.10 -21.33
C LEU A 45 2.86 7.84 -20.70
N LEU A 46 2.54 6.67 -21.27
CA LEU A 46 2.96 5.39 -20.72
C LEU A 46 4.39 4.99 -21.07
N LYS A 47 4.94 5.43 -22.21
CA LYS A 47 6.35 5.20 -22.55
C LYS A 47 7.30 5.79 -21.49
N ARG A 48 6.87 6.84 -20.80
CA ARG A 48 7.60 7.43 -19.66
C ARG A 48 7.68 6.48 -18.46
N TRP A 49 6.72 5.57 -18.30
CA TRP A 49 6.61 4.64 -17.18
C TRP A 49 6.96 3.19 -17.56
N SER A 50 6.83 2.80 -18.84
CA SER A 50 7.14 1.46 -19.35
C SER A 50 7.63 1.51 -20.81
N PRO A 51 8.96 1.49 -21.06
CA PRO A 51 9.53 1.64 -22.40
C PRO A 51 9.44 0.38 -23.28
N GLN A 52 9.05 -0.77 -22.73
CA GLN A 52 9.07 -2.07 -23.41
C GLN A 52 7.79 -2.39 -24.20
N ILE A 53 6.76 -1.56 -24.11
CA ILE A 53 5.49 -1.79 -24.79
C ILE A 53 5.61 -1.40 -26.26
N GLU A 54 5.18 -2.29 -27.15
CA GLU A 54 5.08 -1.94 -28.56
C GLU A 54 3.81 -1.13 -28.85
N ARG A 55 3.95 -0.06 -29.63
CA ARG A 55 2.81 0.78 -30.05
C ARG A 55 1.72 -0.01 -30.80
N LYS A 56 2.09 -1.12 -31.45
CA LYS A 56 1.16 -1.97 -32.22
C LYS A 56 0.17 -2.71 -31.32
N GLU A 57 0.62 -3.23 -30.18
CA GLU A 57 -0.24 -3.97 -29.24
C GLU A 57 -1.30 -3.04 -28.61
N LEU A 58 -0.88 -1.85 -28.17
CA LEU A 58 -1.80 -0.83 -27.64
C LEU A 58 -2.82 -0.38 -28.69
N ALA A 59 -2.37 -0.22 -29.95
CA ALA A 59 -3.24 0.14 -31.05
C ALA A 59 -4.31 -0.93 -31.31
N GLN A 60 -3.98 -2.22 -31.19
CA GLN A 60 -4.93 -3.31 -31.45
C GLN A 60 -6.02 -3.41 -30.37
N LEU A 61 -5.67 -3.16 -29.10
CA LEU A 61 -6.62 -3.28 -27.98
C LEU A 61 -7.60 -2.11 -27.88
N LEU A 62 -7.13 -0.87 -28.10
CA LEU A 62 -7.92 0.34 -27.80
C LEU A 62 -8.59 0.98 -29.03
N ILE A 63 -8.07 0.80 -30.25
CA ILE A 63 -8.59 1.52 -31.43
C ILE A 63 -10.00 1.06 -31.78
N ARG A 64 -10.27 -0.25 -31.84
CA ARG A 64 -11.58 -0.76 -32.28
C ARG A 64 -12.72 -0.35 -31.35
N PRO A 65 -12.66 -0.56 -30.02
CA PRO A 65 -13.73 -0.11 -29.13
C PRO A 65 -13.99 1.40 -29.22
N LEU A 66 -12.92 2.19 -29.33
CA LEU A 66 -13.02 3.64 -29.42
C LEU A 66 -13.62 4.12 -30.76
N GLU A 67 -13.33 3.44 -31.87
CA GLU A 67 -13.97 3.74 -33.16
C GLU A 67 -15.49 3.49 -33.13
N TYR A 68 -15.94 2.39 -32.52
CA TYR A 68 -17.37 2.11 -32.35
C TYR A 68 -18.03 3.10 -31.39
N PHE A 69 -17.34 3.45 -30.30
CA PHE A 69 -17.83 4.44 -29.35
C PHE A 69 -18.02 5.82 -29.99
N LEU A 70 -17.03 6.31 -30.75
CA LEU A 70 -17.14 7.61 -31.43
C LEU A 70 -18.27 7.61 -32.45
N LEU A 71 -18.45 6.52 -33.19
CA LEU A 71 -19.53 6.39 -34.17
C LEU A 71 -20.90 6.36 -33.49
N LEU A 72 -21.04 5.58 -32.42
CA LEU A 72 -22.27 5.49 -31.65
C LEU A 72 -22.61 6.81 -30.96
N LEU A 73 -21.62 7.48 -30.38
CA LEU A 73 -21.77 8.78 -29.73
C LEU A 73 -22.24 9.83 -30.75
N ALA A 74 -21.61 9.88 -31.93
CA ALA A 74 -22.03 10.79 -32.99
C ALA A 74 -23.46 10.49 -33.47
N PHE A 75 -23.82 9.22 -33.58
CA PHE A 75 -25.18 8.81 -33.92
C PHE A 75 -26.18 9.29 -32.86
N MET A 76 -25.91 9.07 -31.57
CA MET A 76 -26.78 9.51 -30.48
C MET A 76 -26.93 11.04 -30.43
N LEU A 77 -25.83 11.80 -30.50
CA LEU A 77 -25.88 13.26 -30.50
C LEU A 77 -26.68 13.82 -31.68
N THR A 78 -26.61 13.15 -32.83
CA THR A 78 -27.30 13.62 -34.03
C THR A 78 -28.78 13.23 -34.03
N ILE A 79 -29.13 12.05 -33.49
CA ILE A 79 -30.53 11.60 -33.45
C ILE A 79 -31.37 12.37 -32.43
N ASP A 80 -30.75 12.91 -31.37
CA ASP A 80 -31.43 13.78 -30.40
C ASP A 80 -31.99 15.08 -31.03
N HIS A 81 -31.44 15.51 -32.17
CA HIS A 81 -31.93 16.67 -32.94
C HIS A 81 -33.15 16.32 -33.83
N PHE A 82 -33.50 15.04 -33.97
CA PHE A 82 -34.66 14.60 -34.74
C PHE A 82 -35.90 14.50 -33.86
N ARG A 83 -37.02 14.99 -34.37
CA ARG A 83 -38.33 14.74 -33.77
C ARG A 83 -38.76 13.34 -34.18
N PHE A 84 -39.09 12.50 -33.21
CA PHE A 84 -39.61 11.17 -33.53
C PHE A 84 -40.93 11.30 -34.33
N PRO A 85 -41.08 10.63 -35.49
CA PRO A 85 -42.28 10.78 -36.31
C PRO A 85 -43.51 10.28 -35.56
N PRO A 86 -44.56 11.09 -35.36
CA PRO A 86 -45.74 10.69 -34.59
C PRO A 86 -46.48 9.51 -35.23
N GLU A 87 -46.38 9.37 -36.56
CA GLU A 87 -46.94 8.25 -37.34
C GLU A 87 -46.30 6.90 -36.98
N LEU A 88 -45.07 6.91 -36.46
CA LEU A 88 -44.32 5.71 -36.05
C LEU A 88 -44.37 5.49 -34.53
N ASP A 89 -44.98 6.39 -33.76
CA ASP A 89 -45.05 6.31 -32.29
C ASP A 89 -46.18 5.37 -31.83
N VAL A 90 -46.09 4.13 -32.30
CA VAL A 90 -47.05 3.07 -31.99
C VAL A 90 -46.69 2.47 -30.62
N THR A 91 -47.71 2.20 -29.82
CA THR A 91 -47.58 1.43 -28.57
C THR A 91 -47.39 -0.04 -28.92
N ILE A 92 -46.22 -0.59 -28.60
CA ILE A 92 -45.89 -1.99 -28.92
C ILE A 92 -46.47 -2.92 -27.84
N TYR A 93 -46.20 -2.61 -26.57
CA TYR A 93 -46.64 -3.43 -25.44
C TYR A 93 -46.79 -2.57 -24.17
N ASN A 94 -47.96 -2.66 -23.53
CA ASN A 94 -48.32 -1.83 -22.37
C ASN A 94 -48.09 -0.32 -22.65
N GLN A 95 -47.20 0.34 -21.90
CA GLN A 95 -46.81 1.76 -22.07
C GLN A 95 -45.50 1.94 -22.87
N LEU A 96 -44.98 0.87 -23.50
CA LEU A 96 -43.75 0.92 -24.27
C LEU A 96 -44.03 1.41 -25.69
N THR A 97 -43.61 2.64 -25.99
CA THR A 97 -43.67 3.20 -27.34
C THR A 97 -42.41 2.87 -28.13
N LEU A 98 -42.51 2.88 -29.47
CA LEU A 98 -41.38 2.62 -30.37
C LEU A 98 -40.23 3.64 -30.16
N LYS A 99 -40.58 4.90 -29.84
CA LYS A 99 -39.62 5.93 -29.43
C LYS A 99 -38.85 5.55 -28.16
N ARG A 100 -39.55 5.04 -27.14
CA ARG A 100 -38.92 4.62 -25.88
C ARG A 100 -38.04 3.40 -26.06
N LEU A 101 -38.48 2.43 -26.87
CA LEU A 101 -37.72 1.23 -27.18
C LEU A 101 -36.41 1.55 -27.91
N THR A 102 -36.45 2.45 -28.90
CA THR A 102 -35.24 2.88 -29.62
C THR A 102 -34.25 3.61 -28.71
N GLY A 103 -34.74 4.47 -27.80
CA GLY A 103 -33.90 5.11 -26.77
C GLY A 103 -33.22 4.11 -25.84
N ILE A 104 -33.97 3.15 -25.28
CA ILE A 104 -33.44 2.10 -24.41
C ILE A 104 -32.37 1.27 -25.13
N LEU A 105 -32.60 0.89 -26.39
CA LEU A 105 -31.62 0.13 -27.17
C LEU A 105 -30.33 0.90 -27.40
N LEU A 106 -30.41 2.21 -27.66
CA LEU A 106 -29.23 3.06 -27.81
C LEU A 106 -28.46 3.22 -26.51
N GLU A 107 -29.16 3.41 -25.38
CA GLU A 107 -28.54 3.45 -24.06
C GLU A 107 -27.84 2.13 -23.69
N ILE A 108 -28.46 0.99 -24.02
CA ILE A 108 -27.84 -0.34 -23.83
C ILE A 108 -26.60 -0.48 -24.72
N ALA A 109 -26.69 -0.12 -26.00
CA ALA A 109 -25.55 -0.18 -26.92
C ALA A 109 -24.40 0.71 -26.42
N PHE A 110 -24.72 1.89 -25.89
CA PHE A 110 -23.74 2.81 -25.31
C PHE A 110 -23.09 2.21 -24.07
N CYS A 111 -23.88 1.65 -23.15
CA CYS A 111 -23.38 0.99 -21.95
C CYS A 111 -22.44 -0.18 -22.29
N ILE A 112 -22.83 -1.05 -23.23
CA ILE A 112 -22.00 -2.17 -23.69
C ILE A 112 -20.69 -1.66 -24.31
N CYS A 113 -20.75 -0.58 -25.10
CA CYS A 113 -19.57 0.01 -25.72
C CYS A 113 -18.59 0.56 -24.66
N VAL A 114 -19.10 1.24 -23.63
CA VAL A 114 -18.31 1.73 -22.50
C VAL A 114 -17.70 0.58 -21.71
N ILE A 115 -18.48 -0.45 -21.36
CA ILE A 115 -17.98 -1.66 -20.69
C ILE A 115 -16.86 -2.30 -21.50
N TRP A 116 -17.04 -2.43 -22.82
CA TRP A 116 -16.03 -3.00 -23.70
C TRP A 116 -14.72 -2.20 -23.71
N ILE A 117 -14.81 -0.87 -23.75
CA ILE A 117 -13.63 0.01 -23.62
C ILE A 117 -12.92 -0.22 -22.29
N LEU A 118 -13.66 -0.23 -21.18
CA LEU A 118 -13.07 -0.39 -19.85
C LEU A 118 -12.41 -1.76 -19.66
N LEU A 119 -13.03 -2.83 -20.16
CA LEU A 119 -12.44 -4.18 -20.14
C LEU A 119 -11.14 -4.25 -20.96
N ARG A 120 -11.11 -3.62 -22.14
CA ARG A 120 -9.90 -3.53 -22.97
C ARG A 120 -8.82 -2.68 -22.34
N PHE A 121 -9.21 -1.67 -21.57
CA PHE A 121 -8.28 -0.88 -20.78
C PHE A 121 -7.65 -1.71 -19.65
N ILE A 122 -8.41 -2.58 -18.98
CA ILE A 122 -7.84 -3.53 -18.01
C ILE A 122 -6.89 -4.52 -18.68
N ASP A 123 -7.30 -5.15 -19.80
CA ASP A 123 -6.43 -6.07 -20.56
C ASP A 123 -5.11 -5.39 -20.92
N PHE A 124 -5.20 -4.12 -21.29
CA PHE A 124 -4.04 -3.30 -21.59
C PHE A 124 -3.16 -3.08 -20.36
N ILE A 125 -3.69 -2.67 -19.20
CA ILE A 125 -2.90 -2.52 -17.97
C ILE A 125 -2.26 -3.84 -17.56
N ALA A 126 -2.99 -4.95 -17.64
CA ALA A 126 -2.48 -6.28 -17.30
C ALA A 126 -1.27 -6.65 -18.18
N LEU A 127 -1.35 -6.39 -19.50
CA LEU A 127 -0.23 -6.61 -20.42
C LEU A 127 1.02 -5.80 -20.02
N ILE A 128 0.85 -4.56 -19.55
CA ILE A 128 1.98 -3.75 -19.07
C ILE A 128 2.63 -4.40 -17.86
N LEU A 129 1.82 -4.78 -16.88
CA LEU A 129 2.29 -5.33 -15.62
C LEU A 129 2.94 -6.71 -15.83
N GLU A 130 2.38 -7.56 -16.69
CA GLU A 130 2.97 -8.86 -17.07
C GLU A 130 4.37 -8.66 -17.69
N LYS A 131 4.53 -7.71 -18.62
CA LYS A 131 5.84 -7.43 -19.23
C LYS A 131 6.87 -6.89 -18.22
N GLN A 132 6.44 -6.08 -17.25
CA GLN A 132 7.33 -5.62 -16.18
C GLN A 132 7.69 -6.74 -15.21
N ALA A 133 6.74 -7.60 -14.85
CA ALA A 133 6.96 -8.73 -13.96
C ALA A 133 8.00 -9.72 -14.51
N HIS A 134 8.04 -9.94 -15.82
CA HIS A 134 9.03 -10.82 -16.46
C HIS A 134 10.49 -10.33 -16.35
N LEU A 135 10.72 -9.09 -15.93
CA LEU A 135 12.07 -8.55 -15.68
C LEU A 135 12.56 -8.84 -14.26
N THR A 136 11.66 -9.25 -13.37
CA THR A 136 11.94 -9.59 -11.99
C THR A 136 11.93 -11.13 -11.86
N PRO A 137 12.92 -11.75 -11.21
CA PRO A 137 13.00 -13.22 -11.07
C PRO A 137 11.92 -13.84 -10.17
N ASP A 138 11.07 -13.03 -9.51
CA ASP A 138 10.03 -13.51 -8.59
C ASP A 138 8.74 -13.93 -9.34
N MET A 139 8.45 -15.24 -9.36
CA MET A 139 7.26 -15.80 -10.03
C MET A 139 5.92 -15.34 -9.42
N THR A 140 5.92 -14.78 -8.22
CA THR A 140 4.72 -14.25 -7.55
C THR A 140 4.10 -13.09 -8.30
N ASP A 141 4.89 -12.29 -9.04
CA ASP A 141 4.41 -11.06 -9.67
C ASP A 141 3.36 -11.35 -10.75
N ASN A 142 3.53 -12.44 -11.52
CA ASN A 142 2.60 -12.78 -12.59
C ASN A 142 1.22 -13.20 -12.06
N GLN A 143 1.16 -13.92 -10.94
CA GLN A 143 -0.12 -14.34 -10.34
C GLN A 143 -0.90 -13.14 -9.78
N PHE A 144 -0.21 -12.13 -9.24
CA PHE A 144 -0.86 -10.88 -8.81
C PHE A 144 -1.49 -10.15 -9.99
N VAL A 145 -0.82 -10.08 -11.14
CA VAL A 145 -1.37 -9.39 -12.32
C VAL A 145 -2.64 -10.07 -12.81
N VAL A 146 -2.64 -11.41 -12.93
CA VAL A 146 -3.83 -12.17 -13.32
C VAL A 146 -4.97 -11.95 -12.33
N PHE A 147 -4.68 -12.02 -11.03
CA PHE A 147 -5.68 -11.78 -9.98
C PHE A 147 -6.30 -10.38 -10.08
N PHE A 148 -5.50 -9.32 -10.18
CA PHE A 148 -6.02 -7.96 -10.28
C PHE A 148 -6.78 -7.72 -11.58
N ARG A 149 -6.32 -8.28 -12.70
CA ARG A 149 -7.03 -8.22 -13.99
C ARG A 149 -8.45 -8.77 -13.83
N ASP A 150 -8.57 -9.98 -13.30
CA ASP A 150 -9.86 -10.66 -13.20
C ASP A 150 -10.75 -10.02 -12.12
N PHE A 151 -10.16 -9.53 -11.03
CA PHE A 151 -10.84 -8.76 -9.99
C PHE A 151 -11.47 -7.46 -10.54
N PHE A 152 -10.70 -6.63 -11.25
CA PHE A 152 -11.25 -5.38 -11.81
C PHE A 152 -12.26 -5.64 -12.93
N LYS A 153 -12.09 -6.71 -13.72
CA LYS A 153 -13.10 -7.14 -14.71
C LYS A 153 -14.41 -7.51 -14.04
N ALA A 154 -14.36 -8.25 -12.93
CA ALA A 154 -15.56 -8.58 -12.16
C ALA A 154 -16.26 -7.32 -11.63
N ILE A 155 -15.52 -6.34 -11.12
CA ILE A 155 -16.10 -5.05 -10.67
C ILE A 155 -16.78 -4.33 -11.84
N ILE A 156 -16.12 -4.20 -13.00
CA ILE A 156 -16.73 -3.58 -14.19
C ILE A 156 -18.00 -4.33 -14.60
N PHE A 157 -17.98 -5.65 -14.59
CA PHE A 157 -19.14 -6.45 -14.96
C PHE A 157 -20.31 -6.23 -14.00
N ILE A 158 -20.06 -6.21 -12.68
CA ILE A 158 -21.07 -5.92 -11.66
C ILE A 158 -21.63 -4.50 -11.84
N MET A 159 -20.77 -3.49 -11.99
CA MET A 159 -21.19 -2.11 -12.22
C MET A 159 -22.00 -1.97 -13.53
N GLY A 160 -21.53 -2.61 -14.59
CA GLY A 160 -22.20 -2.66 -15.89
C GLY A 160 -23.58 -3.31 -15.81
N ALA A 161 -23.71 -4.41 -15.07
CA ALA A 161 -24.99 -5.06 -14.81
C ALA A 161 -25.95 -4.13 -14.06
N VAL A 162 -25.48 -3.41 -13.04
CA VAL A 162 -26.28 -2.44 -12.29
C VAL A 162 -26.79 -1.31 -13.21
N VAL A 163 -25.92 -0.78 -14.08
CA VAL A 163 -26.31 0.25 -15.06
C VAL A 163 -27.32 -0.30 -16.08
N LEU A 164 -27.12 -1.52 -16.58
CA LEU A 164 -28.06 -2.15 -17.51
C LEU A 164 -29.43 -2.40 -16.86
N ILE A 165 -29.46 -2.85 -15.61
CA ILE A 165 -30.71 -3.01 -14.85
C ILE A 165 -31.41 -1.65 -14.69
N ARG A 166 -30.65 -0.57 -14.45
CA ARG A 166 -31.20 0.80 -14.37
C ARG A 166 -31.88 1.22 -15.67
N VAL A 167 -31.25 0.95 -16.81
CA VAL A 167 -31.78 1.30 -18.13
C VAL A 167 -33.04 0.50 -18.45
N LEU A 168 -33.06 -0.79 -18.12
CA LEU A 168 -34.17 -1.70 -18.43
C LEU A 168 -35.38 -1.53 -17.49
N PHE A 169 -35.15 -1.41 -16.19
CA PHE A 169 -36.19 -1.45 -15.15
C PHE A 169 -36.39 -0.12 -14.44
N GLY A 170 -35.62 0.91 -14.81
CA GLY A 170 -35.68 2.23 -14.20
C GLY A 170 -34.85 2.37 -12.91
N PRO A 171 -34.78 3.58 -12.36
CA PRO A 171 -33.96 3.89 -11.19
C PRO A 171 -34.51 3.28 -9.89
N ASP A 172 -35.83 3.10 -9.77
CA ASP A 172 -36.45 2.66 -8.51
C ASP A 172 -36.05 1.24 -8.11
N LEU A 173 -35.95 0.32 -9.08
CA LEU A 173 -35.48 -1.05 -8.82
C LEU A 173 -34.02 -1.04 -8.36
N VAL A 174 -33.17 -0.27 -9.03
CA VAL A 174 -31.75 -0.17 -8.68
C VAL A 174 -31.57 0.45 -7.30
N ASN A 175 -32.33 1.50 -6.96
CA ASN A 175 -32.28 2.10 -5.64
C ASN A 175 -32.63 1.07 -4.54
N LYS A 176 -33.68 0.27 -4.74
CA LYS A 176 -34.04 -0.82 -3.82
C LYS A 176 -32.96 -1.89 -3.73
N LEU A 177 -32.41 -2.34 -4.87
CA LEU A 177 -31.35 -3.35 -4.91
C LEU A 177 -30.07 -2.86 -4.22
N VAL A 178 -29.62 -1.65 -4.52
CA VAL A 178 -28.44 -1.03 -3.90
C VAL A 178 -28.65 -0.85 -2.40
N THR A 179 -29.85 -0.44 -1.98
CA THR A 179 -30.20 -0.31 -0.56
C THR A 179 -30.14 -1.68 0.14
N GLY A 180 -30.70 -2.73 -0.47
CA GLY A 180 -30.64 -4.09 0.07
C GLY A 180 -29.23 -4.69 0.10
N LEU A 181 -28.43 -4.43 -0.94
CA LEU A 181 -27.03 -4.87 -1.04
C LEU A 181 -26.10 -4.12 -0.07
N GLY A 182 -26.52 -2.96 0.45
CA GLY A 182 -25.73 -2.16 1.38
C GLY A 182 -25.26 -2.93 2.61
N ILE A 183 -26.09 -3.82 3.16
CA ILE A 183 -25.73 -4.66 4.32
C ILE A 183 -24.64 -5.67 3.93
N GLY A 184 -24.77 -6.29 2.76
CA GLY A 184 -23.75 -7.23 2.24
C GLY A 184 -22.42 -6.52 1.96
N ALA A 185 -22.47 -5.30 1.40
CA ALA A 185 -21.28 -4.48 1.18
C ALA A 185 -20.61 -4.07 2.50
N ALA A 186 -21.39 -3.71 3.52
CA ALA A 186 -20.86 -3.40 4.86
C ALA A 186 -20.20 -4.62 5.51
N ALA A 187 -20.80 -5.81 5.41
CA ALA A 187 -20.21 -7.05 5.90
C ALA A 187 -18.89 -7.38 5.19
N LEU A 188 -18.84 -7.21 3.86
CA LEU A 188 -17.61 -7.40 3.07
C LEU A 188 -16.53 -6.38 3.48
N ALA A 189 -16.89 -5.12 3.69
CA ALA A 189 -15.97 -4.08 4.15
C ALA A 189 -15.40 -4.40 5.54
N LEU A 190 -16.25 -4.89 6.46
CA LEU A 190 -15.82 -5.31 7.80
C LEU A 190 -14.85 -6.50 7.73
N ALA A 191 -15.11 -7.47 6.86
CA ALA A 191 -14.22 -8.61 6.62
C ALA A 191 -12.88 -8.19 5.98
N ALA A 192 -12.91 -7.19 5.08
CA ALA A 192 -11.72 -6.68 4.41
C ALA A 192 -10.87 -5.72 5.29
N LYS A 193 -11.44 -5.20 6.39
CA LYS A 193 -10.85 -4.17 7.25
C LYS A 193 -9.40 -4.43 7.60
N GLU A 194 -9.08 -5.64 8.09
CA GLU A 194 -7.71 -5.98 8.52
C GLU A 194 -6.70 -5.93 7.36
N SER A 195 -7.11 -6.34 6.15
CA SER A 195 -6.24 -6.30 4.98
C SER A 195 -5.92 -4.86 4.57
N ILE A 196 -6.93 -3.97 4.64
CA ILE A 196 -6.78 -2.54 4.35
C ILE A 196 -5.88 -1.87 5.39
N GLU A 197 -6.08 -2.15 6.68
CA GLU A 197 -5.24 -1.57 7.75
C GLU A 197 -3.77 -1.97 7.61
N ASN A 198 -3.47 -3.21 7.22
CA ASN A 198 -2.09 -3.63 6.95
C ASN A 198 -1.48 -2.94 5.73
N LEU A 199 -2.29 -2.67 4.70
CA LEU A 199 -1.84 -1.91 3.53
C LEU A 199 -1.51 -0.46 3.93
N ILE A 200 -2.38 0.18 4.72
CA ILE A 200 -2.15 1.52 5.27
C ILE A 200 -0.87 1.53 6.13
N GLY A 201 -0.67 0.51 6.98
CA GLY A 201 0.56 0.38 7.77
C GLY A 201 1.82 0.30 6.90
N SER A 202 1.74 -0.39 5.76
CA SER A 202 2.85 -0.45 4.79
C SER A 202 3.18 0.93 4.20
N PHE A 203 2.16 1.71 3.87
CA PHE A 203 2.34 3.07 3.38
C PHE A 203 2.99 3.95 4.45
N ILE A 204 2.52 3.90 5.70
CA ILE A 204 3.11 4.65 6.81
C ILE A 204 4.59 4.29 7.00
N ILE A 205 4.93 2.99 7.01
CA ILE A 205 6.32 2.54 7.11
C ILE A 205 7.17 3.11 5.95
N PHE A 206 6.62 3.15 4.73
CA PHE A 206 7.36 3.63 3.56
C PHE A 206 7.58 5.16 3.57
N PHE A 207 6.58 5.93 4.00
CA PHE A 207 6.64 7.39 4.00
C PHE A 207 7.37 7.94 5.23
N ASP A 208 6.99 7.50 6.43
CA ASP A 208 7.53 8.03 7.69
C ASP A 208 8.86 7.36 8.06
N LYS A 209 9.10 6.15 7.55
CA LYS A 209 10.33 5.36 7.76
C LYS A 209 10.78 5.28 9.24
N PRO A 210 9.90 4.86 10.17
CA PRO A 210 10.28 4.64 11.58
C PRO A 210 11.38 3.58 11.73
N PHE A 211 11.48 2.68 10.74
CA PHE A 211 12.57 1.72 10.57
C PHE A 211 12.75 1.42 9.07
N ARG A 212 13.89 0.81 8.73
CA ARG A 212 14.26 0.40 7.37
C ARG A 212 14.66 -1.06 7.34
N VAL A 213 14.70 -1.63 6.13
CA VAL A 213 15.33 -2.94 5.91
C VAL A 213 16.80 -2.85 6.33
N GLY A 214 17.23 -3.77 7.17
CA GLY A 214 18.55 -3.79 7.81
C GLY A 214 18.56 -3.27 9.25
N ASP A 215 17.52 -2.55 9.70
CA ASP A 215 17.47 -2.07 11.08
C ASP A 215 17.21 -3.22 12.05
N PHE A 216 17.85 -3.15 13.21
CA PHE A 216 17.63 -4.04 14.34
C PHE A 216 16.56 -3.42 15.24
N VAL A 217 15.40 -4.06 15.29
CA VAL A 217 14.21 -3.53 15.96
C VAL A 217 13.74 -4.49 17.04
N LYS A 218 13.07 -3.95 18.05
CA LYS A 218 12.31 -4.70 19.04
C LYS A 218 10.86 -4.25 19.01
N VAL A 219 9.96 -5.22 18.82
CA VAL A 219 8.51 -5.04 18.78
C VAL A 219 7.87 -6.11 19.65
N ASP A 220 7.13 -5.69 20.67
CA ASP A 220 6.61 -6.54 21.74
C ASP A 220 7.73 -7.42 22.37
N ALA A 221 7.56 -8.74 22.26
CA ALA A 221 8.49 -9.75 22.76
C ALA A 221 9.54 -10.17 21.73
N TYR A 222 9.44 -9.71 20.48
CA TYR A 222 10.32 -10.12 19.40
C TYR A 222 11.39 -9.06 19.13
N GLN A 223 12.61 -9.53 18.90
CA GLN A 223 13.75 -8.67 18.59
C GLN A 223 14.54 -9.30 17.43
N GLY A 224 14.96 -8.48 16.48
CA GLY A 224 15.65 -8.98 15.29
C GLY A 224 15.90 -7.92 14.23
N THR A 225 16.51 -8.33 13.14
CA THR A 225 16.81 -7.47 11.99
C THR A 225 15.67 -7.52 10.98
N VAL A 226 15.20 -6.37 10.50
CA VAL A 226 14.20 -6.30 9.44
C VAL A 226 14.81 -6.76 8.11
N GLU A 227 14.35 -7.87 7.56
CA GLU A 227 14.86 -8.40 6.28
C GLU A 227 14.01 -7.99 5.08
N LYS A 228 12.69 -7.92 5.23
CA LYS A 228 11.78 -7.54 4.14
C LYS A 228 10.55 -6.85 4.68
N ILE A 229 10.19 -5.72 4.07
CA ILE A 229 8.91 -5.05 4.26
C ILE A 229 8.03 -5.40 3.06
N GLY A 230 7.01 -6.22 3.27
CA GLY A 230 6.03 -6.59 2.25
C GLY A 230 4.78 -5.70 2.29
N LEU A 231 3.78 -6.04 1.47
CA LEU A 231 2.52 -5.29 1.35
C LEU A 231 1.57 -5.45 2.56
N ARG A 232 1.67 -6.56 3.29
CA ARG A 232 0.82 -6.85 4.47
C ARG A 232 1.64 -7.02 5.74
N SER A 233 2.88 -7.45 5.63
CA SER A 233 3.70 -7.81 6.78
C SER A 233 5.18 -7.50 6.58
N THR A 234 5.86 -7.35 7.70
CA THR A 234 7.31 -7.18 7.80
C THR A 234 7.92 -8.48 8.33
N ARG A 235 8.99 -8.95 7.70
CA ARG A 235 9.75 -10.12 8.13
C ARG A 235 10.96 -9.67 8.94
N ILE A 236 11.02 -10.14 10.18
CA ILE A 236 12.09 -9.88 11.13
C ILE A 236 12.87 -11.18 11.32
N ARG A 237 14.18 -11.13 11.16
CA ARG A 237 15.10 -12.23 11.47
C ARG A 237 15.55 -12.13 12.91
N THR A 238 15.18 -13.11 13.72
CA THR A 238 15.55 -13.16 15.14
C THR A 238 17.04 -13.49 15.31
N LEU A 239 17.52 -13.35 16.54
CA LEU A 239 18.88 -13.78 16.92
C LEU A 239 19.09 -15.29 16.72
N GLU A 240 18.03 -16.09 16.85
CA GLU A 240 18.00 -17.54 16.57
C GLU A 240 17.97 -17.87 15.07
N LYS A 241 18.09 -16.85 14.20
CA LYS A 241 18.01 -16.97 12.74
C LYS A 241 16.67 -17.47 12.21
N THR A 242 15.60 -17.42 13.00
CA THR A 242 14.23 -17.71 12.56
C THR A 242 13.53 -16.46 12.01
N PHE A 243 12.49 -16.65 11.21
CA PHE A 243 11.66 -15.55 10.71
C PHE A 243 10.43 -15.36 11.60
N VAL A 244 10.26 -14.12 12.07
CA VAL A 244 9.00 -13.66 12.65
C VAL A 244 8.33 -12.74 11.64
N THR A 245 7.11 -13.09 11.26
CA THR A 245 6.30 -12.29 10.33
C THR A 245 5.30 -11.46 11.14
N VAL A 246 5.46 -10.14 11.12
CA VAL A 246 4.61 -9.21 11.87
C VAL A 246 3.71 -8.46 10.91
N PRO A 247 2.38 -8.41 11.12
CA PRO A 247 1.49 -7.57 10.32
C PRO A 247 1.93 -6.10 10.35
N ASN A 248 1.88 -5.41 9.21
CA ASN A 248 2.37 -4.03 9.10
C ASN A 248 1.55 -3.07 9.96
N LYS A 249 0.25 -3.32 10.13
CA LYS A 249 -0.58 -2.57 11.09
C LYS A 249 0.06 -2.64 12.48
N LYS A 250 0.46 -3.84 12.91
CA LYS A 250 1.04 -4.05 14.24
C LYS A 250 2.40 -3.36 14.39
N MET A 251 3.22 -3.33 13.35
CA MET A 251 4.50 -2.61 13.35
C MET A 251 4.34 -1.10 13.55
N VAL A 252 3.20 -0.54 13.16
CA VAL A 252 2.90 0.90 13.27
C VAL A 252 2.14 1.23 14.57
N ASP A 253 1.19 0.38 14.96
CA ASP A 253 0.33 0.63 16.13
C ASP A 253 1.01 0.30 17.47
N SER A 254 2.05 -0.53 17.47
CA SER A 254 2.76 -0.95 18.69
C SER A 254 3.97 -0.06 19.00
N ILE A 255 4.45 -0.14 20.24
CA ILE A 255 5.71 0.50 20.64
C ILE A 255 6.86 -0.23 19.96
N LEU A 256 7.50 0.45 19.00
CA LEU A 256 8.66 -0.04 18.28
C LEU A 256 9.92 0.65 18.79
N ASP A 257 10.87 -0.14 19.27
CA ASP A 257 12.19 0.32 19.68
C ASP A 257 13.20 0.02 18.56
N ASN A 258 13.68 1.06 17.89
CA ASN A 258 14.67 0.95 16.82
C ASN A 258 16.08 1.06 17.41
N LEU A 259 16.65 -0.10 17.73
CA LEU A 259 17.95 -0.22 18.37
C LEU A 259 19.11 0.15 17.43
N SER A 260 18.88 0.20 16.11
CA SER A 260 19.87 0.71 15.14
C SER A 260 20.02 2.23 15.20
N LEU A 261 19.01 2.96 15.70
CA LEU A 261 19.05 4.42 15.82
C LEU A 261 19.52 4.91 17.20
N ARG A 262 19.96 4.01 18.08
CA ARG A 262 20.55 4.40 19.37
C ARG A 262 21.76 5.31 19.15
N THR A 263 21.95 6.29 20.02
CA THR A 263 23.13 7.18 19.99
C THR A 263 24.27 6.67 20.87
N GLN A 264 23.93 5.88 21.89
CA GLN A 264 24.85 5.37 22.92
C GLN A 264 24.30 4.04 23.45
N GLN A 265 25.15 3.23 24.07
CA GLN A 265 24.72 2.03 24.79
C GLN A 265 24.91 2.25 26.29
N ARG A 266 23.80 2.24 27.04
CA ARG A 266 23.83 2.37 28.50
C ARG A 266 24.08 1.02 29.15
N VAL A 267 25.04 0.98 30.05
CA VAL A 267 25.28 -0.13 30.98
C VAL A 267 24.88 0.32 32.38
N ALA A 268 24.05 -0.48 33.04
CA ALA A 268 23.75 -0.33 34.46
C ALA A 268 24.04 -1.66 35.15
N MET A 269 24.86 -1.61 36.20
CA MET A 269 25.17 -2.78 37.03
C MET A 269 25.21 -2.39 38.50
N HIS A 270 24.90 -3.38 39.34
CA HIS A 270 24.93 -3.27 40.79
C HIS A 270 25.95 -4.26 41.34
N LEU A 271 26.79 -3.79 42.26
CA LEU A 271 27.70 -4.64 43.03
C LEU A 271 27.21 -4.69 44.46
N GLU A 272 27.05 -5.90 44.96
CA GLU A 272 26.67 -6.19 46.33
C GLU A 272 27.91 -6.59 47.11
N LEU A 273 28.39 -5.70 47.97
CA LEU A 273 29.61 -5.88 48.76
C LEU A 273 29.25 -6.22 50.22
N SER A 274 30.09 -6.99 50.91
CA SER A 274 29.89 -7.32 52.32
C SER A 274 29.90 -6.07 53.21
N THR A 275 29.03 -6.00 54.22
CA THR A 275 29.05 -4.96 55.26
C THR A 275 30.30 -5.03 56.17
N GLU A 276 31.05 -6.12 56.11
CA GLU A 276 32.37 -6.24 56.74
C GLU A 276 33.45 -5.38 56.04
N THR A 277 33.12 -4.78 54.88
CA THR A 277 34.04 -3.95 54.11
C THR A 277 34.29 -2.61 54.82
N PRO A 278 35.53 -2.29 55.21
CA PRO A 278 35.83 -0.98 55.80
C PRO A 278 35.53 0.15 54.82
N ALA A 279 35.02 1.28 55.33
CA ALA A 279 34.68 2.45 54.51
C ALA A 279 35.87 2.96 53.66
N GLY A 280 37.10 2.86 54.17
CA GLY A 280 38.32 3.22 53.43
C GLY A 280 38.55 2.34 52.20
N SER A 281 38.41 1.03 52.34
CA SER A 281 38.50 0.07 51.22
C SER A 281 37.38 0.30 50.21
N LEU A 282 36.15 0.55 50.68
CA LEU A 282 35.01 0.87 49.82
C LEU A 282 35.27 2.12 48.97
N LEU A 283 35.79 3.19 49.58
CA LEU A 283 36.10 4.44 48.88
C LEU A 283 37.18 4.23 47.81
N LYS A 284 38.22 3.45 48.11
CA LYS A 284 39.26 3.10 47.12
C LYS A 284 38.72 2.26 45.97
N VAL A 285 37.83 1.31 46.24
CA VAL A 285 37.17 0.53 45.18
C VAL A 285 36.35 1.45 44.27
N LEU A 286 35.54 2.35 44.83
CA LEU A 286 34.76 3.32 44.05
C LEU A 286 35.67 4.20 43.17
N GLN A 287 36.76 4.73 43.74
CA GLN A 287 37.74 5.54 42.99
C GLN A 287 38.46 4.72 41.90
N GLY A 288 38.84 3.48 42.20
CA GLY A 288 39.47 2.57 41.24
C GLY A 288 38.55 2.25 40.06
N ILE A 289 37.25 2.05 40.32
CA ILE A 289 36.26 1.83 39.26
C ILE A 289 36.08 3.09 38.42
N GLN A 290 36.04 4.28 39.03
CA GLN A 290 35.99 5.54 38.29
C GLN A 290 37.21 5.73 37.38
N GLN A 291 38.41 5.40 37.85
CA GLN A 291 39.63 5.43 37.04
C GLN A 291 39.62 4.39 35.92
N LEU A 292 39.17 3.16 36.21
CA LEU A 292 39.04 2.08 35.22
C LEU A 292 38.12 2.49 34.06
N LEU A 293 36.97 3.10 34.37
CA LEU A 293 36.03 3.62 33.37
C LEU A 293 36.61 4.83 32.63
N GLY A 294 37.24 5.76 33.34
CA GLY A 294 37.85 6.96 32.73
C GLY A 294 39.02 6.67 31.80
N ASN A 295 39.76 5.59 32.02
CA ASN A 295 40.88 5.17 31.17
C ASN A 295 40.45 4.37 29.93
N ASN A 296 39.16 4.02 29.82
CA ASN A 296 38.67 3.20 28.72
C ASN A 296 38.15 4.07 27.57
N SER A 297 38.81 4.02 26.41
CA SER A 297 38.47 4.84 25.24
C SER A 297 37.06 4.61 24.67
N ASN A 298 36.46 3.45 24.99
CA ASN A 298 35.13 3.08 24.50
C ASN A 298 33.99 3.54 25.43
N VAL A 299 34.32 4.04 26.62
CA VAL A 299 33.37 4.58 27.60
C VAL A 299 33.27 6.09 27.40
N LEU A 300 32.03 6.60 27.36
CA LEU A 300 31.77 8.03 27.25
C LEU A 300 32.03 8.75 28.59
N PRO A 301 32.46 10.02 28.56
CA PRO A 301 32.53 10.86 29.75
C PRO A 301 31.16 11.00 30.42
N GLY A 302 31.12 11.03 31.76
CA GLY A 302 29.88 11.17 32.53
C GLY A 302 29.30 9.84 33.00
N PHE A 303 30.07 9.09 33.79
CA PHE A 303 29.64 7.87 34.46
C PHE A 303 29.32 8.11 35.94
N THR A 304 28.42 7.30 36.49
CA THR A 304 28.05 7.31 37.91
C THR A 304 28.60 6.07 38.57
N VAL A 305 29.44 6.26 39.59
CA VAL A 305 29.94 5.20 40.47
C VAL A 305 29.80 5.70 41.89
N ASN A 306 28.85 5.14 42.63
CA ASN A 306 28.56 5.56 44.00
C ASN A 306 28.04 4.39 44.84
N LEU A 307 28.16 4.53 46.16
CA LEU A 307 27.34 3.76 47.08
C LEU A 307 25.90 4.27 46.94
N HIS A 308 25.01 3.43 46.40
CA HIS A 308 23.62 3.79 46.14
C HIS A 308 22.75 3.54 47.37
N ASP A 309 22.95 2.39 48.04
CA ASP A 309 22.18 2.03 49.24
C ASP A 309 22.95 1.04 50.13
N PHE A 310 22.42 0.74 51.32
CA PHE A 310 22.90 -0.34 52.19
C PHE A 310 21.73 -1.11 52.81
N HIS A 311 21.85 -2.44 52.79
CA HIS A 311 20.96 -3.39 53.45
C HIS A 311 21.66 -4.01 54.66
N LYS A 312 20.95 -4.89 55.40
CA LYS A 312 21.44 -5.52 56.64
C LYS A 312 22.86 -6.11 56.52
N ASP A 313 23.13 -6.82 55.43
CA ASP A 313 24.39 -7.53 55.22
C ASP A 313 25.08 -7.13 53.89
N THR A 314 24.67 -6.02 53.27
CA THR A 314 25.14 -5.67 51.92
C THR A 314 25.22 -4.17 51.67
N TYR A 315 26.38 -3.70 51.18
CA TYR A 315 26.53 -2.40 50.53
C TYR A 315 26.22 -2.52 49.04
N LEU A 316 25.29 -1.70 48.54
CA LEU A 316 24.86 -1.70 47.16
C LEU A 316 25.55 -0.56 46.41
N VAL A 317 26.55 -0.90 45.62
CA VAL A 317 27.27 0.03 44.74
C VAL A 317 26.60 0.03 43.38
N GLN A 318 26.25 1.22 42.88
CA GLN A 318 25.71 1.38 41.54
C GLN A 318 26.79 1.89 40.60
N ILE A 319 26.86 1.26 39.42
CA ILE A 319 27.75 1.64 38.33
C ILE A 319 26.91 1.83 37.07
N ILE A 320 26.85 3.07 36.58
CA ILE A 320 26.20 3.42 35.33
C ILE A 320 27.22 4.12 34.43
N TYR A 321 27.40 3.61 33.21
CA TYR A 321 28.20 4.26 32.19
C TYR A 321 27.58 4.06 30.82
N ASN A 322 27.86 4.98 29.90
CA ASN A 322 27.47 4.86 28.51
C ASN A 322 28.71 4.51 27.67
N THR A 323 28.53 3.73 26.62
CA THR A 323 29.58 3.43 25.64
C THR A 323 29.19 4.00 24.28
N TYR A 324 30.20 4.22 23.43
CA TYR A 324 29.94 4.33 22.00
C TYR A 324 29.23 3.06 21.50
N ILE A 325 28.60 3.15 20.33
CA ILE A 325 27.91 2.00 19.74
C ILE A 325 28.96 0.98 19.29
N ILE A 326 29.02 -0.14 19.99
CA ILE A 326 29.93 -1.24 19.72
C ILE A 326 29.09 -2.48 19.43
N GLU A 327 29.46 -3.20 18.38
CA GLU A 327 28.68 -4.33 17.89
C GLU A 327 29.23 -5.67 18.38
N GLY A 328 28.31 -6.58 18.71
CA GLY A 328 28.57 -8.00 18.95
C GLY A 328 29.73 -8.28 19.92
N ASN A 329 30.73 -9.02 19.44
CA ASN A 329 31.83 -9.52 20.25
C ASN A 329 32.69 -8.42 20.87
N GLN A 330 32.82 -7.26 20.23
CA GLN A 330 33.61 -6.15 20.77
C GLN A 330 32.94 -5.57 22.02
N TYR A 331 31.60 -5.51 22.02
CA TYR A 331 30.84 -5.05 23.19
C TYR A 331 30.95 -6.06 24.33
N ALA A 332 30.90 -7.36 24.02
CA ALA A 332 31.13 -8.41 25.01
C ALA A 332 32.55 -8.35 25.60
N ALA A 333 33.59 -8.15 24.78
CA ALA A 333 34.97 -8.01 25.23
C ALA A 333 35.18 -6.76 26.12
N LEU A 334 34.50 -5.65 25.80
CA LEU A 334 34.50 -4.46 26.66
C LEU A 334 33.88 -4.77 28.03
N ARG A 335 32.71 -5.43 28.04
CA ARG A 335 32.03 -5.84 29.28
C ARG A 335 32.91 -6.77 30.11
N GLU A 336 33.56 -7.74 29.48
CA GLU A 336 34.49 -8.66 30.12
C GLU A 336 35.70 -7.92 30.73
N THR A 337 36.32 -7.01 29.96
CA THR A 337 37.47 -6.21 30.40
C THR A 337 37.12 -5.37 31.63
N ILE A 338 35.98 -4.68 31.60
CA ILE A 338 35.51 -3.87 32.74
C ILE A 338 35.20 -4.76 33.94
N ASN A 339 34.46 -5.86 33.75
CA ASN A 339 34.10 -6.76 34.84
C ASN A 339 35.32 -7.40 35.51
N LEU A 340 36.30 -7.88 34.73
CA LEU A 340 37.55 -8.43 35.25
C LEU A 340 38.40 -7.35 35.95
N GLY A 341 38.40 -6.12 35.43
CA GLY A 341 39.05 -4.98 36.09
C GLY A 341 38.44 -4.68 37.46
N ILE A 342 37.10 -4.71 37.57
CA ILE A 342 36.39 -4.55 38.85
C ILE A 342 36.77 -5.68 39.81
N ILE A 343 36.79 -6.93 39.36
CA ILE A 343 37.16 -8.08 40.22
C ILE A 343 38.57 -7.89 40.78
N ARG A 344 39.55 -7.50 39.96
CA ARG A 344 40.93 -7.25 40.41
C ARG A 344 41.03 -6.13 41.44
N LEU A 345 40.20 -5.07 41.30
CA LEU A 345 40.13 -3.99 42.29
C LEU A 345 39.57 -4.47 43.63
N LEU A 346 38.56 -5.34 43.61
CA LEU A 346 38.03 -5.96 44.83
C LEU A 346 39.08 -6.84 45.52
N GLU A 347 39.79 -7.68 44.76
CA GLU A 347 40.85 -8.55 45.27
C GLU A 347 42.00 -7.76 45.91
N ALA A 348 42.43 -6.67 45.26
CA ALA A 348 43.53 -5.83 45.76
C ALA A 348 43.21 -5.15 47.10
N GLU A 349 41.95 -4.75 47.32
CA GLU A 349 41.50 -4.10 48.56
C GLU A 349 40.92 -5.10 49.58
N GLY A 350 40.99 -6.41 49.30
CA GLY A 350 40.47 -7.46 50.18
C GLY A 350 38.94 -7.43 50.36
N VAL A 351 38.23 -6.80 49.43
CA VAL A 351 36.78 -6.63 49.48
C VAL A 351 36.08 -7.86 48.93
N LYS A 352 35.11 -8.38 49.67
CA LYS A 352 34.33 -9.55 49.27
C LYS A 352 32.93 -9.14 48.83
N LEU A 353 32.42 -9.85 47.82
CA LEU A 353 31.00 -9.80 47.47
C LEU A 353 30.17 -10.31 48.66
N ALA A 354 28.97 -9.75 48.82
CA ALA A 354 28.03 -10.22 49.84
C ALA A 354 27.71 -11.70 49.60
N LYS A 355 27.66 -12.49 50.68
CA LYS A 355 27.19 -13.88 50.59
C LYS A 355 25.68 -13.84 50.38
N VAL A 356 25.19 -14.51 49.33
CA VAL A 356 23.77 -14.74 49.17
C VAL A 356 23.34 -15.68 50.30
N THR A 357 22.70 -15.13 51.34
CA THR A 357 22.01 -15.95 52.34
C THR A 357 20.76 -16.48 51.67
N VAL A 358 20.85 -17.68 51.09
CA VAL A 358 19.67 -18.40 50.59
C VAL A 358 18.85 -18.78 51.82
N GLY A 359 17.83 -17.99 52.12
CA GLY A 359 16.86 -18.21 53.18
C GLY A 359 15.74 -19.14 52.74
#